data_AF-A0A4V1UG31-F1
#
_entry.id   AF-A0A4V1UG31-F1
#
_cell.length_a   1.000
_cell.length_b   1.000
_cell.length_c   1.000
_cell.angle_alpha   90.00
_cell.angle_beta   90.00
_cell.angle_gamma   90.00
#
_symmetry.space_group_name_H-M   'P 1'
#
loop_
_entity.id
_entity.type
_entity.pdbx_description
1 polymer ?
#
loop_
_entity_poly.entity_id
_entity_poly.type
_entity_poly.pdbx_seq_one_letter_code
_entity_poly.pdbx_strand_id
1 'polypeptide(L)' 'MTNDVKRVVLAFSGGLDTSVILKWLQQTYQCEVVTFTADLGQGEELEPARKGQHHPLHVIR' A
#
# COMPACT_ATOMS: atom_id res chain seq x y z
N MET A 1 -7.29 -25.11 -11.92
CA MET A 1 -6.27 -24.10 -12.26
C MET A 1 -6.17 -23.16 -11.09
N THR A 2 -5.04 -23.12 -10.40
CA THR A 2 -4.80 -22.16 -9.31
C THR A 2 -4.59 -20.79 -9.94
N ASN A 3 -5.53 -19.87 -9.71
CA ASN A 3 -5.41 -18.49 -10.17
C ASN A 3 -4.19 -17.87 -9.49
N ASP A 4 -3.10 -17.75 -10.26
CA ASP A 4 -1.88 -17.12 -9.80
C ASP A 4 -2.16 -15.63 -9.58
N VAL A 5 -1.96 -15.14 -8.36
CA VAL A 5 -2.31 -13.76 -7.99
C VAL A 5 -1.24 -12.84 -8.57
N LYS A 6 -1.56 -12.18 -9.68
CA LYS A 6 -0.59 -11.31 -10.38
C LYS A 6 -0.48 -9.90 -9.80
N ARG A 7 -1.59 -9.36 -9.30
CA ARG A 7 -1.68 -7.98 -8.79
C ARG A 7 -2.70 -7.85 -7.67
N VAL A 8 -2.36 -7.09 -6.63
CA VAL A 8 -3.23 -6.76 -5.51
C VAL A 8 -3.32 -5.24 -5.35
N VAL A 9 -4.51 -4.73 -5.07
CA VAL A 9 -4.71 -3.36 -4.60
C VAL A 9 -4.94 -3.40 -3.10
N LEU A 10 -4.11 -2.69 -2.33
CA LEU A 10 -4.17 -2.64 -0.87
C LEU A 10 -4.65 -1.26 -0.42
N ALA A 11 -5.78 -1.21 0.30
CA ALA A 11 -6.13 -0.02 1.06
C ALA A 11 -5.08 0.18 2.17
N PHE A 12 -4.29 1.25 2.07
CA PHE A 12 -3.12 1.50 2.89
C PHE A 12 -3.33 2.78 3.70
N SER A 13 -3.41 2.66 5.02
CA SER A 13 -3.58 3.81 5.92
C SER A 13 -2.25 4.45 6.33
N GLY A 14 -1.12 3.79 6.05
CA GLY A 14 0.19 4.21 6.56
C GLY A 14 0.52 3.66 7.96
N GLY A 15 -0.42 2.96 8.60
CA GLY A 15 -0.19 2.33 9.90
C GLY A 15 0.72 1.10 9.83
N LEU A 16 1.21 0.68 11.01
CA LEU A 16 2.07 -0.51 11.16
C LEU A 16 1.45 -1.75 10.53
N ASP A 17 0.16 -2.01 10.82
CA ASP A 17 -0.54 -3.20 10.32
C ASP A 17 -0.54 -3.25 8.79
N THR A 18 -0.92 -2.14 8.14
CA THR A 18 -0.95 -2.06 6.68
C THR A 18 0.45 -2.13 6.05
N SER A 19 1.48 -1.72 6.78
CA SER A 19 2.89 -1.81 6.33
C SER A 19 3.42 -3.24 6.39
N VAL A 20 3.07 -3.98 7.44
CA VAL A 20 3.39 -5.41 7.56
C VAL A 20 2.66 -6.21 6.49
N ILE A 21 1.36 -5.93 6.26
CA ILE A 21 0.56 -6.61 5.23
C ILE A 21 1.14 -6.37 3.83
N LEU A 22 1.57 -5.15 3.51
CA LEU A 22 2.22 -4.83 2.23
C LEU A 22 3.43 -5.73 1.99
N LYS A 23 4.32 -5.86 2.99
CA LYS A 23 5.51 -6.72 2.88
C LYS A 23 5.17 -8.19 2.79
N TRP A 24 4.19 -8.65 3.58
CA TRP A 24 3.73 -10.03 3.53
C TRP A 24 3.18 -10.41 2.15
N LEU A 25 2.34 -9.56 1.55
CA LEU A 25 1.79 -9.80 0.21
C LEU A 25 2.90 -9.91 -0.86
N GLN A 26 3.91 -9.03 -0.80
CA GLN A 26 5.05 -9.06 -1.71
C GLN A 26 5.86 -10.36 -1.57
N GLN A 27 6.08 -10.84 -0.34
CA GLN A 27 6.90 -12.03 -0.08
C GLN A 27 6.16 -13.34 -0.35
N THR A 28 4.89 -13.42 0.05
CA THR A 28 4.10 -14.65 -0.04
C THR A 28 3.60 -14.91 -1.45
N TYR A 29 3.14 -13.87 -2.14
CA TYR A 29 2.53 -14.02 -3.47
C TYR A 29 3.44 -13.58 -4.60
N GLN A 30 4.60 -12.95 -4.32
CA GLN A 30 5.54 -12.49 -5.34
C GLN A 30 4.84 -11.68 -6.44
N CYS A 31 3.85 -10.87 -6.03
CA CYS A 31 2.94 -10.17 -6.91
C CYS A 31 3.11 -8.65 -6.80
N GLU A 32 2.62 -7.94 -7.80
CA GLU A 32 2.60 -6.49 -7.78
C GLU A 32 1.55 -6.00 -6.77
N VAL A 33 1.96 -5.19 -5.79
CA VAL A 33 1.03 -4.59 -4.82
C VAL A 33 0.97 -3.09 -5.05
N VAL A 34 -0.21 -2.60 -5.37
CA VAL A 34 -0.51 -1.16 -5.52
C VAL A 34 -1.25 -0.71 -4.28
N THR A 35 -0.73 0.30 -3.58
CA THR A 35 -1.39 0.86 -2.40
C THR A 35 -2.34 1.98 -2.78
N PHE A 36 -3.51 2.02 -2.17
CA PHE A 36 -4.48 3.09 -2.29
C PHE A 36 -4.72 3.72 -0.92
N THR A 37 -4.58 5.04 -0.82
CA THR A 37 -4.86 5.80 0.41
C THR A 37 -5.86 6.88 0.06
N ALA A 38 -7.09 6.75 0.58
CA ALA A 38 -8.09 7.79 0.45
C ALA A 38 -7.86 8.87 1.51
N ASP A 39 -7.82 10.14 1.10
CA ASP A 39 -7.88 11.28 2.00
C ASP A 39 -9.35 11.53 2.36
N LEU A 40 -9.74 11.19 3.59
CA LEU A 40 -11.10 11.35 4.09
C LEU A 40 -11.27 12.62 4.94
N GLY A 41 -10.32 13.57 4.88
CA GLY A 41 -10.38 14.82 5.63
C GLY A 41 -10.08 14.67 7.12
N GLN A 42 -9.37 13.61 7.50
CA GLN A 42 -8.93 13.38 8.88
C GLN A 42 -7.67 14.20 9.17
N GLY A 43 -7.82 15.53 9.23
CA GLY A 43 -7.06 16.52 10.02
C GLY A 43 -5.54 16.42 10.29
N GLU A 44 -4.78 15.50 9.70
CA GLU A 44 -3.32 15.41 9.81
C GLU A 44 -2.72 15.43 8.41
N GLU A 45 -1.92 16.47 8.19
CA GLU A 45 -1.20 16.77 6.97
C GLU A 45 -0.34 15.57 6.53
N LEU A 46 -0.78 14.87 5.47
CA LEU A 46 -0.19 13.64 4.91
C LEU A 46 1.21 13.83 4.26
N GLU A 47 1.98 14.82 4.69
CA GLU A 47 3.31 15.12 4.16
C GLU A 47 4.44 14.17 4.59
N PRO A 48 4.43 13.50 5.77
CA PRO A 48 5.53 12.60 6.14
C PRO A 48 5.59 11.29 5.33
N ALA A 49 4.45 10.80 4.84
CA ALA A 49 4.38 9.53 4.10
C ALA A 49 5.07 9.59 2.73
N ARG A 50 5.28 10.80 2.18
CA ARG A 50 5.85 11.02 0.85
C ARG A 50 7.38 10.95 0.80
N LYS A 51 8.08 11.23 1.91
CA LYS A 51 9.55 11.42 1.92
C LYS A 51 10.36 10.19 2.34
N GLY A 52 9.75 9.22 3.03
CA GLY A 52 10.49 8.05 3.54
C GLY A 52 10.53 6.82 2.61
N GLN A 53 9.74 6.80 1.54
CA GLN A 53 9.49 5.58 0.78
C GLN A 53 9.97 5.71 -0.66
N HIS A 54 11.18 5.17 -0.93
CA HIS A 54 11.69 4.83 -2.26
C HIS A 54 10.92 3.65 -2.88
N HIS A 55 9.59 3.68 -2.82
CA HIS A 55 8.72 2.77 -3.55
C HIS A 55 7.58 3.59 -4.13
N PRO A 56 7.24 3.44 -5.42
CA PRO A 56 6.18 4.21 -6.05
C PRO A 56 4.83 3.78 -5.46
N LEU A 57 4.45 4.39 -4.34
CA LEU A 57 3.08 4.34 -3.84
C LEU A 57 2.26 5.24 -4.78
N HIS A 58 1.46 4.63 -5.65
CA HIS A 58 0.47 5.37 -6.42
C HIS A 58 -0.67 5.75 -5.48
N VAL A 59 -0.51 6.86 -4.76
CA VAL A 59 -1.60 7.50 -4.04
C VAL A 59 -2.55 8.05 -5.10
N ILE A 60 -3.54 7.25 -5.48
CA ILE A 60 -4.68 7.74 -6.25
C ILE A 60 -5.52 8.53 -5.24
N ARG A 61 -5.61 9.84 -5.42
CA ARG A 61 -6.57 10.69 -4.68
C ARG A 61 -7.99 10.29 -5.05
#